data_AF-B6WU71-F1
#
_entry.id   AF-B6WU71-F1
#
_cell.length_a   1.000
_cell.length_b   1.000
_cell.length_c   1.000
_cell.angle_alpha   90.00
_cell.angle_beta   90.00
_cell.angle_gamma   90.00
#
_symmetry.space_group_name_H-M   'P 1'
#
loop_
_entity.id
_entity.type
_entity.pdbx_description
1 polymer ?
#
loop_
_entity_poly.entity_id
_entity_poly.type
_entity_poly.pdbx_seq_one_letter_code
_entity_poly.pdbx_strand_id
1 'polypeptide(L)'
;MKQLSLLDDAVRLSGVMAAIKTAMRDAAGAPEGEGRKMLADRLNEIAQRAGIKLTGGNTLSISKATLDKWLAPSDTSHPPSILALLAFCRATGNVEPIRVAAQALGLDLMTEEDKKLRDYGAAVLEMKAARQRKRRLEEDL
;
A
#
# COMPACT_ATOMS: atom_id res chain seq x y z
N MET A 1 -22.62 16.46 -17.32
CA MET A 1 -23.09 16.55 -15.91
C MET A 1 -22.41 15.47 -15.11
N LYS A 2 -21.39 15.81 -14.30
CA LYS A 2 -20.78 14.88 -13.34
C LYS A 2 -21.67 14.91 -12.10
N GLN A 3 -22.34 13.80 -11.81
CA GLN A 3 -23.02 13.60 -10.53
C GLN A 3 -22.01 13.90 -9.42
N LEU A 4 -22.29 14.93 -8.62
CA LEU A 4 -21.55 15.27 -7.41
C LEU A 4 -21.55 14.03 -6.51
N SER A 5 -20.38 13.44 -6.28
CA SER A 5 -20.24 12.33 -5.36
C SER A 5 -20.62 12.84 -3.97
N LEU A 6 -21.77 12.38 -3.48
CA LEU A 6 -22.39 12.73 -2.20
C LEU A 6 -21.54 12.38 -0.96
N LEU A 7 -20.35 11.83 -1.16
CA LEU A 7 -19.38 11.55 -0.12
C LEU A 7 -18.20 12.47 -0.39
N ASP A 8 -18.02 13.43 0.51
CA ASP A 8 -16.84 14.29 0.58
C ASP A 8 -15.57 13.42 0.55
N ASP A 9 -14.56 13.81 -0.24
CA ASP A 9 -13.31 13.04 -0.38
C ASP A 9 -12.62 12.86 0.98
N ALA A 10 -12.85 13.80 1.92
CA ALA A 10 -12.38 13.69 3.30
C ALA A 10 -13.03 12.53 4.08
N VAL A 11 -14.27 12.14 3.77
CA VAL A 11 -14.95 11.00 4.41
C VAL A 11 -14.24 9.69 4.07
N ARG A 12 -13.62 9.59 2.88
CA ARG A 12 -12.85 8.41 2.47
C ARG A 12 -11.58 8.21 3.30
N LEU A 13 -11.07 9.27 3.94
CA LEU A 13 -9.92 9.19 4.84
C LEU A 13 -10.31 8.75 6.26
N SER A 14 -11.61 8.83 6.61
CA SER A 14 -12.09 8.38 7.91
C SER A 14 -11.88 6.86 8.06
N GLY A 15 -11.31 6.44 9.19
CA GLY A 15 -11.07 5.03 9.49
C GLY A 15 -9.93 4.35 8.70
N VAL A 16 -9.27 5.05 7.76
CA VAL A 16 -8.19 4.46 6.94
C VAL A 16 -7.05 3.94 7.80
N MET A 17 -6.61 4.70 8.82
CA MET A 17 -5.56 4.23 9.72
C MET A 17 -5.98 2.95 10.47
N ALA A 18 -7.24 2.86 10.92
CA ALA A 18 -7.74 1.64 11.56
C ALA A 18 -7.73 0.46 10.58
N ALA A 19 -8.14 0.66 9.32
CA ALA A 19 -8.11 -0.35 8.28
C ALA A 19 -6.67 -0.81 7.96
N ILE A 20 -5.72 0.12 7.84
CA ILE A 20 -4.28 -0.18 7.66
C ILE A 20 -3.79 -1.05 8.82
N LYS A 21 -4.09 -0.67 10.07
CA LYS A 21 -3.68 -1.43 11.25
C LYS A 21 -4.31 -2.81 11.31
N THR A 22 -5.55 -2.98 10.84
CA THR A 22 -6.19 -4.28 10.69
C THR A 22 -5.44 -5.14 9.67
N ALA A 23 -5.16 -4.62 8.48
CA ALA A 23 -4.38 -5.33 7.46
C ALA A 23 -2.97 -5.71 7.98
N MET A 24 -2.33 -4.82 8.74
CA MET A 24 -1.05 -5.14 9.39
C MET A 24 -1.21 -6.26 10.42
N ARG A 25 -2.25 -6.20 11.27
CA ARG A 25 -2.52 -7.23 12.28
C ARG A 25 -2.71 -8.60 11.64
N ASP A 26 -3.48 -8.67 10.56
CA ASP A 26 -3.76 -9.92 9.86
C ASP A 26 -2.48 -10.50 9.25
N ALA A 27 -1.60 -9.64 8.71
CA ALA A 27 -0.30 -10.03 8.18
C ALA A 27 0.73 -10.40 9.26
N ALA A 28 0.62 -9.87 10.49
CA ALA A 28 1.57 -10.08 11.57
C ALA A 28 1.40 -11.43 12.29
N GLY A 29 0.28 -12.12 12.07
CA GLY A 29 -0.03 -13.40 12.71
C GLY A 29 -0.45 -13.30 14.19
N ALA A 30 -0.51 -14.44 14.86
CA ALA A 30 -1.10 -14.60 16.19
C ALA A 30 -0.38 -13.76 17.28
N PRO A 31 -1.12 -13.12 18.21
CA PRO A 31 -0.58 -12.22 19.23
C PRO A 31 0.31 -12.87 20.29
N GLU A 32 0.04 -14.14 20.60
CA GLU A 32 0.68 -14.87 21.69
C GLU A 32 1.92 -15.67 21.26
N GLY A 33 2.29 -15.60 19.97
CA GLY A 33 3.45 -16.31 19.44
C GLY A 33 4.76 -15.52 19.52
N GLU A 34 5.88 -16.25 19.53
CA GLU A 34 7.23 -15.72 19.35
C GLU A 34 7.38 -14.90 18.05
N GLY A 35 6.53 -15.18 17.06
CA GLY A 35 6.50 -14.54 15.75
C GLY A 35 6.44 -13.01 15.78
N ARG A 36 5.70 -12.38 16.72
CA ARG A 36 5.65 -10.91 16.79
C ARG A 36 6.91 -10.29 17.35
N LYS A 37 7.59 -10.98 18.28
CA LYS A 37 8.90 -10.53 18.78
C LYS A 37 9.93 -10.61 17.65
N MET A 38 10.01 -11.75 16.97
CA MET A 38 10.87 -11.93 15.80
C MET A 38 10.56 -10.91 14.69
N LEU A 39 9.28 -10.58 14.49
CA LEU A 39 8.88 -9.55 13.53
C LEU A 39 9.44 -8.17 13.93
N ALA A 40 9.33 -7.77 15.19
CA ALA A 40 9.91 -6.51 15.66
C ALA A 40 11.44 -6.48 15.44
N ASP A 41 12.13 -7.58 15.74
CA ASP A 41 13.58 -7.71 15.51
C ASP A 41 13.92 -7.58 14.02
N ARG A 42 13.18 -8.28 13.15
CA ARG A 42 13.34 -8.19 11.68
C ARG A 42 13.06 -6.77 11.15
N LEU A 43 12.12 -6.04 11.72
CA LEU A 43 11.87 -4.64 11.35
C LEU A 43 13.06 -3.76 11.70
N ASN A 44 13.64 -3.94 12.89
CA ASN A 44 14.83 -3.21 13.30
C ASN A 44 16.03 -3.52 12.39
N GLU A 45 16.23 -4.77 11.99
CA GLU A 45 17.28 -5.15 11.04
C GLU A 45 17.08 -4.53 9.66
N ILE A 46 15.85 -4.47 9.15
CA ILE A 46 15.54 -3.80 7.88
C ILE A 46 15.81 -2.31 8.02
N ALA A 47 15.37 -1.70 9.12
CA ALA A 47 15.55 -0.28 9.38
C ALA A 47 17.02 0.12 9.43
N GLN A 48 17.82 -0.66 10.16
CA GLN A 48 19.26 -0.47 10.28
C GLN A 48 19.95 -0.58 8.92
N ARG A 49 19.66 -1.64 8.15
CA ARG A 49 20.27 -1.85 6.82
C ARG A 49 19.87 -0.77 5.81
N ALA A 50 18.64 -0.27 5.90
CA ALA A 50 18.14 0.77 5.00
C ALA A 50 18.45 2.20 5.49
N GLY A 51 19.01 2.37 6.69
CA GLY A 51 19.30 3.69 7.27
C GLY A 51 18.04 4.52 7.57
N ILE A 52 16.91 3.88 7.86
CA ILE A 52 15.61 4.55 8.10
C ILE A 52 15.24 4.52 9.59
N LYS A 53 14.47 5.52 10.03
CA LYS A 53 13.84 5.53 11.36
C LYS A 53 12.40 5.04 11.27
N LEU A 54 12.03 4.10 12.13
CA LEU A 54 10.68 3.55 12.18
C LEU A 54 9.72 4.43 13.01
N THR A 55 10.25 5.15 14.00
CA THR A 55 9.49 6.07 14.86
C THR A 55 9.99 7.51 14.69
N GLY A 56 9.16 8.49 15.06
CA GLY A 56 9.54 9.91 15.02
C GLY A 56 10.44 10.37 16.18
N GLY A 57 10.62 9.54 17.21
CA GLY A 57 11.45 9.87 18.38
C GLY A 57 12.95 9.60 18.17
N ASN A 58 13.72 9.74 19.25
CA ASN A 58 15.15 9.41 19.27
C ASN A 58 15.44 7.90 19.36
N THR A 59 14.40 7.07 19.40
CA THR A 59 14.55 5.62 19.52
C THR A 59 14.97 5.00 18.19
N LEU A 60 16.10 4.30 18.18
CA LEU A 60 16.67 3.66 16.99
C LEU A 60 16.00 2.32 16.64
N SER A 61 15.31 1.70 17.59
CA SER A 61 14.65 0.41 17.44
C SER A 61 13.26 0.40 18.09
N ILE A 62 12.40 -0.48 17.63
CA ILE A 62 11.08 -0.71 18.22
C ILE A 62 11.07 -2.00 19.05
N SER A 63 10.26 -2.00 20.10
CA SER A 63 9.96 -3.20 20.90
C SER A 63 8.72 -3.93 20.38
N LYS A 64 8.51 -5.18 20.80
CA LYS A 64 7.25 -5.91 20.58
C LYS A 64 6.04 -5.08 21.03
N ALA A 65 6.13 -4.42 22.18
CA ALA A 65 5.04 -3.58 22.69
C ALA A 65 4.71 -2.39 21.77
N THR A 66 5.73 -1.81 21.12
CA THR A 66 5.51 -0.75 20.13
C THR A 66 4.82 -1.31 18.89
N LEU A 67 5.27 -2.48 18.41
CA LEU A 67 4.61 -3.17 17.31
C LEU A 67 3.15 -3.51 17.65
N ASP A 68 2.86 -4.07 18.83
CA ASP A 68 1.50 -4.42 19.24
C ASP A 68 0.55 -3.21 19.24
N LYS A 69 1.03 -2.01 19.59
CA LYS A 69 0.27 -0.75 19.47
C LYS A 69 0.00 -0.36 18.02
N TRP A 70 0.95 -0.59 17.11
CA TRP A 70 0.72 -0.40 15.67
C TRP A 70 -0.31 -1.38 15.14
N LEU A 71 -0.35 -2.61 15.67
CA LEU A 71 -1.33 -3.64 15.30
C LEU A 71 -2.68 -3.49 16.02
N ALA A 72 -2.92 -2.39 16.74
CA ALA A 72 -4.18 -2.11 17.42
C ALA A 72 -5.01 -1.06 16.64
N PRO A 73 -6.06 -1.46 15.87
CA PRO A 73 -6.88 -0.54 15.08
C PRO A 73 -7.59 0.54 15.91
N SER A 74 -7.90 0.24 17.17
CA SER A 74 -8.50 1.20 18.11
C SER A 74 -7.50 2.19 18.70
N ASP A 75 -6.19 1.92 18.62
CA ASP A 75 -5.16 2.84 19.09
C ASP A 75 -4.92 3.92 18.04
N THR A 76 -5.37 5.14 18.30
CA THR A 76 -5.17 6.30 17.40
C THR A 76 -3.90 7.08 17.73
N SER A 77 -3.27 6.82 18.87
CA SER A 77 -2.13 7.59 19.39
C SER A 77 -0.78 7.13 18.83
N HIS A 78 -0.73 5.89 18.31
CA HIS A 78 0.50 5.30 17.79
C HIS A 78 0.34 4.88 16.33
N PRO A 79 0.17 5.81 15.38
CA PRO A 79 0.21 5.47 13.96
C PRO A 79 1.64 5.06 13.57
N PRO A 80 1.83 3.95 12.83
CA PRO A 80 3.12 3.68 12.22
C PRO A 80 3.45 4.78 11.20
N SER A 81 4.74 5.14 11.10
CA SER A 81 5.20 6.02 10.02
C SER A 81 5.12 5.32 8.66
N ILE A 82 5.17 6.09 7.56
CA ILE A 82 5.22 5.49 6.21
C ILE A 82 6.42 4.56 6.04
N LEU A 83 7.56 4.91 6.64
CA LEU A 83 8.76 4.07 6.60
C LEU A 83 8.59 2.78 7.42
N ALA A 84 7.89 2.86 8.55
CA ALA A 84 7.52 1.66 9.31
C ALA A 84 6.57 0.76 8.52
N LEU A 85 5.61 1.33 7.79
CA LEU A 85 4.68 0.58 6.93
C LEU A 85 5.42 -0.15 5.81
N LEU A 86 6.36 0.53 5.13
CA LEU A 86 7.19 -0.08 4.08
C LEU A 86 8.09 -1.20 4.63
N ALA A 87 8.75 -0.96 5.77
CA ALA A 87 9.55 -1.98 6.44
C ALA A 87 8.69 -3.19 6.86
N PHE A 88 7.48 -2.93 7.35
CA PHE A 88 6.50 -3.96 7.69
C PHE A 88 6.14 -4.84 6.50
N CYS A 89 5.71 -4.24 5.40
CA CYS A 89 5.38 -4.98 4.17
C CYS A 89 6.58 -5.78 3.66
N ARG A 90 7.81 -5.24 3.77
CA ARG A 90 9.02 -5.96 3.38
C ARG A 90 9.34 -7.15 4.30
N ALA A 91 9.10 -7.00 5.60
CA ALA A 91 9.31 -8.04 6.60
C ALA A 91 8.31 -9.19 6.46
N THR A 92 7.04 -8.88 6.21
CA THR A 92 5.97 -9.88 6.10
C THR A 92 5.80 -10.44 4.70
N GLY A 93 6.31 -9.74 3.68
CA GLY A 93 6.01 -10.05 2.27
C GLY A 93 4.57 -9.70 1.87
N ASN A 94 3.83 -9.01 2.73
CA ASN A 94 2.43 -8.67 2.51
C ASN A 94 2.28 -7.15 2.30
N VAL A 95 1.82 -6.75 1.10
CA VAL A 95 1.63 -5.36 0.68
C VAL A 95 0.24 -4.80 0.96
N GLU A 96 -0.66 -5.60 1.54
CA GLU A 96 -2.05 -5.22 1.79
C GLU A 96 -2.20 -3.92 2.61
N PRO A 97 -1.39 -3.65 3.64
CA PRO A 97 -1.46 -2.36 4.35
C PRO A 97 -1.24 -1.14 3.44
N ILE A 98 -0.36 -1.26 2.42
CA ILE A 98 -0.13 -0.22 1.42
C ILE A 98 -1.29 -0.15 0.42
N ARG A 99 -1.86 -1.31 0.04
CA ARG A 99 -3.03 -1.37 -0.84
C ARG A 99 -4.21 -0.62 -0.22
N VAL A 100 -4.51 -0.88 1.05
CA VAL A 100 -5.56 -0.19 1.80
C VAL A 100 -5.33 1.32 1.83
N ALA A 101 -4.08 1.77 2.05
CA ALA A 101 -3.74 3.18 2.00
C ALA A 101 -3.96 3.81 0.60
N ALA A 102 -3.63 3.09 -0.47
CA ALA A 102 -3.84 3.54 -1.85
C ALA A 102 -5.34 3.60 -2.21
N GLN A 103 -6.13 2.62 -1.77
CA GLN A 103 -7.58 2.56 -2.03
C GLN A 103 -8.35 3.71 -1.40
N ALA A 104 -7.85 4.29 -0.30
CA ALA A 104 -8.41 5.52 0.26
C ALA A 104 -8.38 6.71 -0.73
N LEU A 105 -7.44 6.68 -1.68
CA LEU A 105 -7.30 7.67 -2.75
C LEU A 105 -7.94 7.20 -4.08
N GLY A 106 -8.67 6.08 -4.08
CA GLY A 106 -9.21 5.47 -5.30
C GLY A 106 -8.15 4.84 -6.21
N LEU A 107 -6.96 4.55 -5.68
CA LEU A 107 -5.88 3.86 -6.38
C LEU A 107 -5.81 2.39 -5.98
N ASP A 108 -5.08 1.60 -6.76
CA ASP A 108 -4.75 0.22 -6.41
C ASP A 108 -3.30 -0.11 -6.79
N LEU A 109 -2.77 -1.20 -6.24
CA LEU A 109 -1.42 -1.67 -6.54
C LEU A 109 -1.43 -2.64 -7.71
N MET A 110 -0.65 -2.32 -8.74
CA MET A 110 -0.41 -3.20 -9.88
C MET A 110 0.75 -4.15 -9.59
N THR A 111 0.54 -5.43 -9.86
CA THR A 111 1.63 -6.41 -9.97
C THR A 111 2.38 -6.26 -11.29
N GLU A 112 3.53 -6.92 -11.43
CA GLU A 112 4.26 -6.99 -12.71
C GLU A 112 3.42 -7.67 -13.80
N GLU A 113 2.54 -8.60 -13.44
CA GLU A 113 1.62 -9.24 -14.38
C GLU A 113 0.55 -8.26 -14.86
N ASP A 114 -0.08 -7.52 -13.94
CA ASP A 114 -1.05 -6.47 -14.28
C ASP A 114 -0.42 -5.42 -15.21
N LYS A 115 0.83 -5.06 -14.94
CA LYS A 115 1.59 -4.11 -15.76
C LYS A 115 1.76 -4.61 -17.19
N LYS A 116 2.16 -5.87 -17.38
CA LYS A 116 2.29 -6.48 -18.72
C LYS A 116 0.97 -6.46 -19.49
N LEU A 117 -0.13 -6.83 -18.83
CA LEU A 117 -1.45 -6.84 -19.46
C LEU A 117 -1.92 -5.43 -19.82
N ARG A 118 -1.67 -4.45 -18.95
CA ARG A 118 -1.97 -3.04 -19.22
C ARG A 118 -1.18 -2.51 -20.41
N ASP A 119 0.12 -2.75 -20.45
CA ASP A 119 1.01 -2.32 -21.53
C ASP A 119 0.60 -2.95 -22.86
N TYR A 120 0.30 -4.26 -22.85
CA TYR A 120 -0.23 -4.96 -24.01
C TYR A 120 -1.56 -4.37 -24.51
N GLY A 121 -2.51 -4.12 -23.60
CA GLY A 121 -3.79 -3.50 -23.93
C GLY A 121 -3.63 -2.13 -24.56
N ALA A 122 -2.72 -1.29 -24.04
CA ALA A 122 -2.41 0.01 -24.61
C ALA A 122 -1.88 -0.13 -26.05
N ALA A 123 -0.94 -1.03 -26.29
CA ALA A 123 -0.39 -1.29 -27.63
C ALA A 123 -1.47 -1.78 -28.63
N VAL A 124 -2.41 -2.62 -28.19
CA VAL A 124 -3.53 -3.08 -29.04
C VAL A 124 -4.45 -1.92 -29.42
N LEU A 125 -4.75 -1.01 -28.49
CA LEU A 125 -5.60 0.16 -28.76
C LEU A 125 -4.91 1.12 -29.73
N GLU A 126 -3.61 1.37 -29.55
CA GLU A 126 -2.82 2.19 -30.46
C GLU A 126 -2.78 1.60 -31.87
N MET A 127 -2.57 0.28 -31.99
CA MET A 127 -2.60 -0.42 -33.26
C MET A 127 -3.96 -0.28 -33.95
N LYS A 128 -5.07 -0.43 -33.22
CA LYS A 128 -6.42 -0.24 -33.77
C LYS A 128 -6.62 1.18 -34.28
N ALA A 129 -6.20 2.18 -33.51
CA ALA A 129 -6.29 3.59 -33.92
C ALA A 129 -5.42 3.88 -35.16
N ALA A 130 -4.21 3.32 -35.22
CA ALA A 130 -3.32 3.46 -36.38
C ALA A 130 -3.92 2.82 -37.64
N ARG A 131 -4.53 1.63 -37.53
CA ARG A 131 -5.24 0.99 -38.64
C ARG A 131 -6.41 1.81 -39.15
N GLN A 132 -7.21 2.40 -38.24
CA GLN A 132 -8.30 3.30 -38.62
C GLN A 132 -7.81 4.56 -39.33
N ARG A 133 -6.73 5.18 -38.84
CA ARG A 133 -6.10 6.34 -39.51
C ARG A 133 -5.60 5.98 -40.91
N LYS A 134 -4.89 4.86 -41.03
CA LYS A 134 -4.40 4.35 -42.31
C LYS A 134 -5.55 4.18 -43.30
N ARG A 135 -6.63 3.49 -42.89
CA ARG A 135 -7.79 3.25 -43.75
C ARG A 135 -8.44 4.56 -44.25
N ARG A 136 -8.60 5.56 -43.37
CA ARG A 136 -9.14 6.87 -43.79
C ARG A 136 -8.26 7.54 -44.85
N LEU A 137 -6.94 7.52 -44.65
CA LEU A 137 -5.99 8.06 -45.63
C LEU A 137 -6.03 7.31 -46.98
N GLU A 138 -6.29 6.00 -46.96
CA GLU A 138 -6.46 5.20 -48.18
C GLU A 138 -7.80 5.47 -48.90
N GLU A 139 -8.86 5.87 -48.17
CA GLU A 139 -10.17 6.23 -48.74
C GLU A 139 -10.17 7.65 -49.35
N ASP A 140 -9.26 8.53 -48.93
CA ASP A 140 -9.09 9.89 -49.45
C ASP A 140 -8.18 9.98 -50.71
N LEU A 141 -7.63 8.85 -51.17
CA LEU A 141 -6.79 8.70 -52.38
C LEU A 141 -7.60 8.25 -53.59
#